data_AF-A0A3D4CSD5-F1
#
_entry.id   AF-A0A3D4CSD5-F1
#
_cell.length_a   1.000
_cell.length_b   1.000
_cell.length_c   1.000
_cell.angle_alpha   90.00
_cell.angle_beta   90.00
_cell.angle_gamma   90.00
#
_symmetry.space_group_name_H-M   'P 1'
#
loop_
_entity.id
_entity.type
_entity.pdbx_description
1 polymer ?
#
loop_
_entity_poly.entity_id
_entity_poly.type
_entity_poly.pdbx_seq_one_letter_code
_entity_poly.pdbx_strand_id
1 'polypeptide(L)'
;RICTAYEIDGLEHTFPPAHRGAWERALPVYETLPGWNSDTSTCRRWDELPSEAQSYLTRLSELAGAPVKYVGIGPDREQTILL
;
A
#
# COMPACT_ATOMS: atom_id res chain seq x y z
N ARG A 1 2.52 -5.62 -4.71
CA ARG A 1 1.59 -5.09 -5.74
C ARG A 1 0.48 -4.34 -5.01
N ILE A 2 -0.03 -3.26 -5.59
CA ILE A 2 -1.09 -2.42 -5.01
C ILE A 2 -2.30 -2.51 -5.94
N CYS A 3 -3.49 -2.83 -5.43
CA CYS A 3 -4.73 -2.75 -6.21
C CYS A 3 -5.14 -1.28 -6.30
N THR A 4 -5.12 -0.71 -7.51
CA THR A 4 -5.39 0.73 -7.71
C THR A 4 -6.78 0.98 -8.30
N ALA A 5 -7.37 -0.03 -8.94
CA ALA A 5 -8.71 0.03 -9.50
C ALA A 5 -9.31 -1.37 -9.62
N TYR A 6 -10.58 -1.42 -10.01
CA TYR A 6 -11.32 -2.62 -10.35
C TYR A 6 -11.89 -2.48 -11.75
N GLU A 7 -11.65 -3.45 -12.63
CA GLU A 7 -12.40 -3.58 -13.87
C GLU A 7 -13.66 -4.41 -13.61
N ILE A 8 -14.83 -3.86 -13.94
CA ILE A 8 -16.13 -4.52 -13.76
C ILE A 8 -16.90 -4.35 -15.06
N ASP A 9 -17.24 -5.48 -15.70
CA ASP A 9 -18.01 -5.48 -16.95
C ASP A 9 -17.39 -4.58 -18.05
N GLY A 10 -16.05 -4.51 -18.10
CA GLY A 10 -15.28 -3.72 -19.07
C GLY A 10 -15.08 -2.24 -18.73
N LEU A 11 -15.51 -1.79 -17.55
CA LEU A 11 -15.33 -0.42 -17.06
C LEU A 11 -14.39 -0.39 -15.85
N GLU A 12 -13.47 0.57 -15.84
CA GLU A 12 -12.55 0.78 -14.72
C GLU A 12 -13.19 1.66 -13.63
N HIS A 13 -13.05 1.21 -12.38
CA HIS A 13 -13.52 1.88 -11.17
C HIS A 13 -12.38 2.06 -10.18
N THR A 14 -12.09 3.30 -9.78
CA THR A 14 -11.05 3.63 -8.79
C THR A 14 -11.52 3.56 -7.35
N PHE A 15 -12.81 3.30 -7.13
CA PHE A 15 -13.41 3.10 -5.82
C PHE A 15 -13.99 1.69 -5.69
N PRO A 16 -14.06 1.14 -4.46
CA PRO A 16 -14.67 -0.16 -4.22
C PRO A 16 -16.14 -0.21 -4.70
N PRO A 17 -16.59 -1.34 -5.29
CA PRO A 17 -17.98 -1.52 -5.65
C PRO A 17 -18.92 -1.41 -4.44
N ALA A 18 -20.00 -0.64 -4.57
CA ALA A 18 -20.99 -0.47 -3.51
C ALA A 18 -21.88 -1.72 -3.30
N HIS A 19 -22.08 -2.53 -4.33
CA HIS A 19 -22.98 -3.68 -4.31
C HIS A 19 -22.21 -5.00 -4.24
N ARG A 20 -22.65 -5.91 -3.36
CA ARG A 20 -22.03 -7.23 -3.19
C ARG A 20 -21.90 -8.03 -4.49
N GLY A 21 -22.95 -8.03 -5.33
CA GLY A 21 -22.92 -8.78 -6.60
C GLY A 21 -21.93 -8.24 -7.63
N ALA A 22 -21.44 -7.00 -7.48
CA ALA A 22 -20.39 -6.47 -8.36
C ALA A 22 -19.00 -7.03 -7.98
N TRP A 23 -18.78 -7.38 -6.71
CA TRP A 23 -17.51 -7.98 -6.26
C TRP A 23 -17.22 -9.33 -6.90
N GLU A 24 -18.25 -10.09 -7.30
CA GLU A 24 -18.08 -11.39 -7.96
C GLU A 24 -17.48 -11.29 -9.37
N ARG A 25 -17.61 -10.12 -10.01
CA ARG A 25 -17.08 -9.85 -11.36
C ARG A 25 -15.93 -8.86 -11.37
N ALA A 26 -15.54 -8.33 -10.22
CA ALA A 26 -14.50 -7.32 -10.11
C ALA A 26 -13.11 -7.93 -10.34
N LEU A 27 -12.43 -7.49 -11.38
CA LEU A 27 -11.04 -7.84 -11.68
C LEU A 27 -10.11 -6.77 -11.12
N PRO A 28 -9.20 -7.09 -10.19
CA PRO A 28 -8.30 -6.10 -9.62
C PRO A 28 -7.26 -5.64 -10.65
N VAL A 29 -7.14 -4.32 -10.82
CA VAL A 29 -6.07 -3.69 -11.59
C VAL A 29 -4.92 -3.39 -10.64
N TYR A 30 -3.78 -4.01 -10.90
CA TYR A 30 -2.62 -3.96 -10.01
C TYR A 30 -1.49 -3.11 -10.58
N GLU A 31 -1.01 -2.19 -9.75
CA GLU A 31 0.29 -1.57 -9.91
C GLU A 31 1.38 -2.43 -9.24
N THR A 32 2.53 -2.56 -9.91
CA THR A 32 3.65 -3.35 -9.39
C THR A 32 4.84 -2.43 -9.17
N LEU A 33 5.33 -2.42 -7.92
CA LEU A 33 6.53 -1.74 -7.50
C LEU A 33 7.61 -2.78 -7.17
N PRO A 34 8.90 -2.44 -7.30
CA PRO A 34 9.99 -3.29 -6.84
C PRO A 34 9.84 -3.62 -5.35
N GLY A 35 10.17 -4.86 -4.97
CA GLY A 35 10.31 -5.24 -3.57
C GLY A 35 11.71 -4.94 -3.07
N TRP A 36 11.87 -4.76 -1.75
CA TRP A 36 13.16 -4.50 -1.12
C TRP A 36 13.94 -5.75 -0.70
N ASN A 37 13.26 -6.88 -0.47
CA ASN A 37 13.85 -8.17 -0.06
C ASN A 37 14.91 -8.06 1.07
N SER A 38 14.68 -7.18 2.03
CA SER A 38 15.56 -6.92 3.16
C SER A 38 14.74 -6.80 4.44
N ASP A 39 15.37 -7.07 5.59
CA ASP A 39 14.72 -6.86 6.88
C ASP A 39 14.57 -5.36 7.19
N THR A 40 13.42 -4.98 7.75
CA THR A 40 13.09 -3.62 8.18
C THR A 40 12.81 -3.55 9.68
N SER A 41 12.88 -4.67 10.40
CA SER A 41 12.46 -4.78 11.81
C SER A 41 13.31 -3.96 12.78
N THR A 42 14.53 -3.58 12.37
CA THR A 42 15.50 -2.80 13.14
C THR A 42 15.49 -1.31 12.80
N CYS A 43 14.85 -0.90 11.71
CA CYS A 43 14.72 0.52 11.35
C CYS A 43 13.99 1.26 12.48
N ARG A 44 14.35 2.51 12.76
CA ARG A 44 13.66 3.39 13.70
C ARG A 44 13.31 4.73 13.07
N ARG A 45 13.83 4.99 11.87
CA ARG A 45 13.62 6.23 11.13
C ARG A 45 13.30 5.95 9.67
N TRP A 46 12.66 6.92 9.02
CA TRP A 46 12.27 6.85 7.61
C TRP A 46 13.46 6.60 6.67
N ASP A 47 14.57 7.31 6.92
CA ASP A 47 15.79 7.25 6.14
C ASP A 47 16.57 5.94 6.27
N GLU A 48 16.21 5.11 7.26
CA GLU A 48 16.77 3.77 7.45
C GLU A 48 15.98 2.69 6.67
N LEU A 49 14.80 3.03 6.16
CA LEU A 49 14.03 2.09 5.33
C LEU A 49 14.68 1.94 3.95
N PRO A 50 14.60 0.75 3.32
CA PRO A 50 14.97 0.57 1.92
C PRO A 50 14.23 1.54 1.00
N SER A 51 14.88 1.99 -0.05
CA SER A 51 14.32 2.98 -0.99
C SER A 51 13.00 2.51 -1.63
N GLU A 52 12.88 1.21 -1.87
CA GLU A 52 11.72 0.54 -2.45
C GLU A 52 10.56 0.52 -1.44
N ALA A 53 10.84 0.35 -0.15
CA ALA A 53 9.84 0.43 0.92
C ALA A 53 9.33 1.87 1.08
N GLN A 54 10.23 2.86 1.05
CA GLN A 54 9.88 4.28 1.06
C GLN A 54 9.00 4.63 -0.14
N SER A 55 9.35 4.14 -1.34
CA SER A 55 8.57 4.33 -2.57
C SER A 55 7.18 3.71 -2.46
N TYR A 56 7.07 2.52 -1.89
CA TYR A 56 5.79 1.85 -1.64
C TYR A 56 4.88 2.65 -0.70
N LEU A 57 5.42 3.14 0.41
CA LEU A 57 4.65 3.94 1.38
C LEU A 57 4.24 5.30 0.80
N THR A 58 5.11 5.93 0.02
CA THR A 58 4.81 7.18 -0.70
C THR A 58 3.66 6.97 -1.68
N ARG A 59 3.72 5.89 -2.46
CA ARG A 59 2.67 5.56 -3.43
C ARG A 59 1.32 5.28 -2.76
N LEU A 60 1.31 4.59 -1.62
CA LEU A 60 0.10 4.40 -0.83
C LEU A 60 -0.48 5.73 -0.33
N SER A 61 0.37 6.66 0.11
CA SER A 61 -0.05 7.98 0.55
C SER A 61 -0.75 8.78 -0.56
N GLU A 62 -0.19 8.74 -1.78
CA GLU A 62 -0.76 9.37 -2.97
C GLU A 62 -2.14 8.79 -3.32
N LEU A 63 -2.23 7.45 -3.38
CA LEU A 63 -3.46 6.74 -3.72
C LEU A 63 -4.56 6.94 -2.68
N ALA A 64 -4.20 6.99 -1.39
CA ALA A 64 -5.14 7.24 -0.30
C ALA A 64 -5.53 8.72 -0.17
N GLY A 65 -4.80 9.64 -0.82
CA GLY A 65 -4.99 11.09 -0.65
C GLY A 65 -4.73 11.57 0.79
N ALA A 66 -3.96 10.82 1.58
CA ALA A 66 -3.71 11.08 2.99
C ALA A 66 -2.27 10.74 3.38
N PRO A 67 -1.65 11.48 4.32
CA PRO A 67 -0.28 11.23 4.73
C PRO A 67 -0.15 9.93 5.54
N VAL A 68 0.90 9.17 5.28
CA VAL A 68 1.33 8.09 6.20
C VAL A 68 2.04 8.74 7.39
N LYS A 69 1.56 8.46 8.60
CA LYS A 69 2.11 9.03 9.85
C LYS A 69 2.78 8.03 10.77
N TYR A 70 2.39 6.76 10.66
CA TYR A 70 2.91 5.68 11.48
C TYR A 70 3.18 4.48 10.59
N VAL A 71 4.37 3.89 10.74
CA VAL A 71 4.77 2.68 10.01
C VAL A 71 5.17 1.61 11.02
N GLY A 72 4.35 0.58 11.15
CA GLY A 72 4.67 -0.60 11.95
C GLY A 72 5.65 -1.51 11.19
N ILE A 73 6.75 -1.86 11.84
CA ILE A 73 7.84 -2.67 11.25
C ILE A 73 8.11 -3.95 12.06
N GLY A 74 7.28 -4.23 13.06
CA GLY A 74 7.35 -5.44 13.89
C GLY A 74 6.30 -5.43 15.01
N PRO A 75 6.24 -6.51 15.82
CA PRO A 75 5.23 -6.67 16.86
C PRO A 75 5.45 -5.81 18.12
N ASP A 76 6.69 -5.38 18.39
CA ASP A 76 7.00 -4.63 19.61
C ASP A 76 6.51 -3.18 19.52
N ARG A 77 6.17 -2.59 20.68
CA ARG A 77 5.71 -1.20 20.76
C ARG A 77 6.72 -0.19 20.19
N GLU A 78 8.01 -0.47 20.34
CA GLU A 78 9.10 0.37 19.83
C GLU A 78 9.36 0.17 18.33
N GLN A 79 8.75 -0.85 17.71
CA GLN A 79 8.86 -1.15 16.28
C GLN A 79 7.81 -0.36 15.47
N THR A 80 7.74 0.94 15.74
CA THR A 80 6.90 1.90 15.02
C THR A 80 7.71 3.13 14.65
N ILE A 81 7.79 3.46 13.36
CA ILE A 81 8.39 4.70 12.86
C ILE A 81 7.32 5.80 12.82
N LEU A 82 7.64 6.98 13.34
CA LEU A 82 6.78 8.18 13.30
C LEU A 82 7.28 9.14 12.21
N LEU A 83 6.37 9.68 11.38
CA LEU A 83 6.67 10.52 10.20
C LEU A 83 6.12 11.96 10.28
#